data_AF-A0A815MZY4-F1
#
_entry.id   AF-A0A815MZY4-F1
#
_cell.length_a   1.000
_cell.length_b   1.000
_cell.length_c   1.000
_cell.angle_alpha   90.00
_cell.angle_beta   90.00
_cell.angle_gamma   90.00
#
_symmetry.space_group_name_H-M   'P 1'
#
loop_
_entity.id
_entity.type
_entity.pdbx_description
1 polymer ?
#
loop_
_entity_poly.entity_id
_entity_poly.type
_entity_poly.pdbx_seq_one_letter_code
_entity_poly.pdbx_strand_id
1 'polypeptide(L)'
;MQPTMIGTQEGSPLQLQEILDDLNESSQLWSWVGEELNEYRIINAIFYRHDILSLVSTRTFWFNEHPTTIGAAWGAKHSRGCTRGQFEHRTTKQPFIIYNIHIDYPSQEARHHSIPVLLSQIKENDDHNDKVIVTGDFNNWPEEIEGVTPIDELIRLGQKASEIEQMKEAGFIDTYQHGETPTFNGFRAVGYGPKIDFIWISSNSVYRVEGETKVDDYHDGDGFFPSDHFPVYADLIYAQ
;
A
#
# COMPACT_ATOMS: atom_id res chain seq x y z
N MET A 1 10.27 -3.47 -14.63
CA MET A 1 9.38 -2.28 -14.54
C MET A 1 10.23 -1.01 -14.55
N GLN A 2 9.66 0.15 -14.89
CA GLN A 2 10.32 1.47 -14.72
C GLN A 2 9.42 2.39 -13.88
N PRO A 3 9.27 2.11 -12.57
CA PRO A 3 8.37 2.87 -11.71
C PRO A 3 8.86 4.31 -11.56
N THR A 4 7.92 5.24 -11.36
CA THR A 4 8.21 6.61 -10.91
C THR A 4 8.02 6.76 -9.40
N MET A 5 7.33 5.81 -8.77
CA MET A 5 7.04 5.77 -7.35
C MET A 5 6.91 4.31 -6.90
N ILE A 6 7.34 4.01 -5.67
CA ILE A 6 7.23 2.70 -5.03
C ILE A 6 6.78 2.92 -3.58
N GLY A 7 5.68 2.29 -3.18
CA GLY A 7 5.28 2.19 -1.78
C GLY A 7 5.74 0.87 -1.19
N THR A 8 6.50 0.89 -0.10
CA THR A 8 6.95 -0.32 0.60
C THR A 8 6.35 -0.38 2.00
N GLN A 9 6.18 -1.58 2.53
CA GLN A 9 5.79 -1.82 3.92
C GLN A 9 6.90 -2.65 4.59
N GLU A 10 6.91 -2.67 5.93
CA GLU A 10 7.88 -3.44 6.74
C GLU A 10 9.37 -3.12 6.52
N GLY A 11 9.70 -1.99 5.88
CA GLY A 11 11.07 -1.63 5.63
C GLY A 11 11.78 -1.18 6.91
N SER A 12 12.86 -1.87 7.30
CA SER A 12 13.79 -1.32 8.29
C SER A 12 14.64 -0.20 7.67
N PRO A 13 15.24 0.71 8.47
CA PRO A 13 16.04 1.81 7.92
C PRO A 13 17.24 1.35 7.08
N LEU A 14 17.83 0.19 7.43
CA LEU A 14 18.94 -0.38 6.66
C LEU A 14 18.47 -0.89 5.29
N GLN A 15 17.39 -1.68 5.26
CA GLN A 15 16.82 -2.20 4.00
C GLN A 15 16.38 -1.06 3.07
N LEU A 16 15.76 -0.01 3.62
CA LEU A 16 15.34 1.14 2.83
C LEU A 16 16.52 1.93 2.26
N GLN A 17 17.64 1.98 2.99
CA GLN A 17 18.87 2.58 2.47
C GLN A 17 19.48 1.73 1.36
N GLU A 18 19.54 0.41 1.53
CA GLU A 18 20.02 -0.51 0.48
C GLU A 18 19.20 -0.39 -0.80
N ILE A 19 17.86 -0.38 -0.69
CA ILE A 19 16.96 -0.15 -1.82
C ILE A 19 17.23 1.22 -2.46
N LEU A 20 17.42 2.27 -1.66
CA LEU A 20 17.72 3.60 -2.17
C LEU A 20 19.05 3.63 -2.96
N ASP A 21 20.08 2.97 -2.43
CA ASP A 21 21.40 2.90 -3.03
C ASP A 21 21.34 2.15 -4.37
N ASP A 22 20.64 1.00 -4.42
CA ASP A 22 20.42 0.23 -5.65
C ASP A 22 19.65 1.05 -6.70
N LEU A 23 18.56 1.71 -6.30
CA LEU A 23 17.78 2.59 -7.19
C LEU A 23 18.61 3.77 -7.73
N ASN A 24 19.60 4.22 -6.97
CA ASN A 24 20.44 5.37 -7.29
C ASN A 24 21.79 5.02 -7.89
N GLU A 25 22.14 3.74 -8.04
CA GLU A 25 23.46 3.28 -8.50
C GLU A 25 23.90 3.99 -9.79
N SER A 26 22.97 4.19 -10.72
CA SER A 26 23.25 4.76 -12.04
C SER A 26 22.93 6.25 -12.20
N SER A 27 21.99 6.80 -11.43
CA SER A 27 21.40 8.11 -11.76
C SER A 27 21.22 9.07 -10.59
N GLN A 28 21.22 8.61 -9.34
CA GLN A 28 20.97 9.46 -8.15
C GLN A 28 19.64 10.27 -8.24
N LEU A 29 18.59 9.66 -8.81
CA LEU A 29 17.30 10.29 -9.13
C LEU A 29 16.15 9.92 -8.18
N TRP A 30 16.43 9.12 -7.15
CA TRP A 30 15.44 8.64 -6.20
C TRP A 30 15.61 9.24 -4.82
N SER A 31 14.51 9.39 -4.12
CA SER A 31 14.43 9.73 -2.70
C SER A 31 13.23 9.01 -2.10
N TRP A 32 13.16 8.93 -0.77
CA TRP A 32 12.00 8.37 -0.08
C TRP A 32 11.57 9.21 1.12
N VAL A 33 10.32 9.03 1.53
CA VAL A 33 9.74 9.61 2.75
C VAL A 33 9.03 8.54 3.57
N GLY A 34 8.97 8.73 4.88
CA GLY A 34 8.33 7.83 5.84
C GLY A 34 8.89 8.05 7.23
N GLU A 35 8.13 7.70 8.26
CA GLU A 35 8.56 7.77 9.66
C GLU A 35 8.48 6.40 10.31
N GLU A 36 9.31 6.20 11.34
CA GLU A 36 9.33 4.95 12.11
C GLU A 36 7.99 4.75 12.81
N LEU A 37 7.41 3.56 12.61
CA LEU A 37 6.08 3.26 13.11
C LEU A 37 6.10 2.69 14.52
N ASN A 38 7.16 2.01 14.95
CA ASN A 38 7.22 1.30 16.22
C ASN A 38 8.67 1.13 16.72
N GLU A 39 8.85 0.42 17.83
CA GLU A 39 10.16 0.15 18.45
C GLU A 39 11.15 -0.64 17.58
N TYR A 40 10.66 -1.36 16.56
CA TYR A 40 11.46 -2.05 15.55
C TYR A 40 11.86 -1.15 14.38
N ARG A 41 11.45 0.12 14.42
CA ARG A 41 11.80 1.15 13.42
C ARG A 41 11.33 0.80 12.01
N ILE A 42 10.26 0.00 11.88
CA ILE A 42 9.67 -0.30 10.57
C ILE A 42 9.01 0.95 9.98
N ILE A 43 9.08 1.11 8.67
CA ILE A 43 8.60 2.30 7.96
C ILE A 43 7.77 1.87 6.75
N ASN A 44 6.63 2.54 6.55
CA ASN A 44 5.87 2.46 5.31
C ASN A 44 6.40 3.51 4.32
N ALA A 45 7.51 3.22 3.64
CA ALA A 45 8.20 4.23 2.83
C ALA A 45 7.49 4.48 1.50
N ILE A 46 7.62 5.72 0.99
CA ILE A 46 7.27 6.08 -0.37
C ILE A 46 8.54 6.55 -1.06
N PHE A 47 9.08 5.71 -1.94
CA PHE A 47 10.16 6.08 -2.86
C PHE A 47 9.57 6.78 -4.07
N TYR A 48 10.27 7.79 -4.58
CA TYR A 48 9.85 8.54 -5.76
C TYR A 48 11.05 9.05 -6.58
N ARG A 49 10.85 9.12 -7.89
CA ARG A 49 11.77 9.76 -8.85
C ARG A 49 11.70 11.28 -8.72
N HIS A 50 12.66 11.89 -8.03
CA HIS A 50 12.65 13.32 -7.75
C HIS A 50 12.95 14.20 -8.98
N ASP A 51 13.39 13.62 -10.09
CA ASP A 51 13.50 14.28 -11.40
C ASP A 51 12.18 14.35 -12.18
N ILE A 52 11.22 13.48 -11.85
CA ILE A 52 9.89 13.42 -12.47
C ILE A 52 8.83 14.05 -11.56
N LEU A 53 8.97 13.85 -10.25
CA LEU A 53 7.99 14.22 -9.24
C LEU A 53 8.57 15.26 -8.27
N SER A 54 7.76 16.28 -7.97
CA SER A 54 8.01 17.21 -6.87
C SER A 54 7.22 16.75 -5.65
N LEU A 55 7.88 16.51 -4.53
CA LEU A 55 7.22 16.35 -3.24
C LEU A 55 6.75 17.71 -2.72
N VAL A 56 5.45 17.89 -2.53
CA VAL A 56 4.82 19.12 -2.04
C VAL A 56 4.70 19.10 -0.52
N SER A 57 4.19 18.00 0.03
CA SER A 57 4.06 17.79 1.48
C SER A 57 4.10 16.30 1.80
N THR A 58 4.56 15.96 3.01
CA THR A 58 4.56 14.58 3.52
C THR A 58 4.16 14.56 4.98
N ARG A 59 3.55 13.46 5.42
CA ARG A 59 3.18 13.25 6.82
C ARG A 59 3.04 11.76 7.11
N THR A 60 3.42 11.31 8.29
CA THR A 60 3.01 9.99 8.81
C THR A 60 1.94 10.15 9.89
N PHE A 61 0.99 9.23 9.92
CA PHE A 61 0.01 9.12 11.00
C PHE A 61 -0.22 7.66 11.37
N TRP A 62 -0.72 7.43 12.58
CA TRP A 62 -0.92 6.09 13.15
C TRP A 62 -2.39 5.73 13.24
N PHE A 63 -2.71 4.44 13.07
CA PHE A 63 -4.06 3.91 13.21
C PHE A 63 -4.38 3.68 14.69
N ASN A 64 -4.80 4.75 15.36
CA ASN A 64 -5.28 4.76 16.75
C ASN A 64 -6.24 5.96 16.97
N GLU A 65 -6.69 6.19 18.20
CA GLU A 65 -7.58 7.30 18.57
C GLU A 65 -6.92 8.70 18.46
N HIS A 66 -5.59 8.75 18.36
CA HIS A 66 -4.80 9.98 18.29
C HIS A 66 -3.76 9.90 17.15
N PRO A 67 -4.18 10.02 15.88
CA PRO A 67 -3.35 9.69 14.71
C PRO A 67 -2.05 10.49 14.57
N THR A 68 -1.86 11.54 15.38
CA THR A 68 -0.62 12.34 15.43
C THR A 68 0.45 11.78 16.36
N THR A 69 0.14 10.72 17.11
CA THR A 69 1.01 10.15 18.13
C THR A 69 1.20 8.66 17.87
N ILE A 70 2.46 8.24 17.83
CA ILE A 70 2.83 6.83 17.77
C ILE A 70 2.20 6.03 18.91
N GLY A 71 1.51 4.95 18.58
CA GLY A 71 0.87 4.07 19.56
C GLY A 71 0.07 2.95 18.90
N ALA A 72 0.06 1.77 19.50
CA ALA A 72 -0.78 0.66 19.09
C ALA A 72 -2.19 0.83 19.70
N ALA A 73 -3.22 0.37 19.01
CA ALA A 73 -4.61 0.46 19.46
C ALA A 73 -5.40 -0.79 19.07
N TRP A 74 -6.60 -0.93 19.66
CA TRP A 74 -7.58 -1.96 19.30
C TRP A 74 -6.98 -3.37 19.24
N GLY A 75 -6.17 -3.73 20.25
CA GLY A 75 -5.55 -5.06 20.34
C GLY A 75 -4.33 -5.32 19.44
N ALA A 76 -3.92 -4.36 18.60
CA ALA A 76 -2.67 -4.48 17.86
C ALA A 76 -1.46 -4.54 18.81
N LYS A 77 -0.49 -5.41 18.52
CA LYS A 77 0.74 -5.52 19.34
C LYS A 77 1.73 -4.40 19.06
N HIS A 78 1.74 -3.92 17.83
CA HIS A 78 2.63 -2.87 17.37
C HIS A 78 1.81 -1.77 16.71
N SER A 79 2.35 -0.56 16.76
CA SER A 79 1.80 0.57 16.02
C SER A 79 1.76 0.27 14.52
N ARG A 80 0.62 0.61 13.91
CA ARG A 80 0.36 0.57 12.48
C ARG A 80 0.04 1.98 12.00
N GLY A 81 0.23 2.26 10.72
CA GLY A 81 0.05 3.62 10.23
C GLY A 81 0.15 3.77 8.73
N CYS A 82 0.22 5.02 8.32
CA CYS A 82 0.22 5.45 6.94
C CYS A 82 1.24 6.56 6.75
N THR A 83 2.05 6.46 5.70
CA THR A 83 2.80 7.60 5.18
C THR A 83 2.02 8.20 4.02
N ARG A 84 1.69 9.48 4.14
CA ARG A 84 1.03 10.31 3.13
C ARG A 84 2.06 11.14 2.40
N GLY A 85 2.01 11.18 1.08
CA GLY A 85 2.79 12.10 0.26
C GLY A 85 1.92 12.80 -0.78
N GLN A 86 1.99 14.14 -0.82
CA GLN A 86 1.39 14.95 -1.88
C GLN A 86 2.46 15.28 -2.90
N PHE A 87 2.20 14.94 -4.16
CA PHE A 87 3.14 15.08 -5.25
C PHE A 87 2.56 15.87 -6.41
N GLU A 88 3.44 16.46 -7.21
CA GLU A 88 3.13 17.08 -8.50
C GLU A 88 4.10 16.55 -9.55
N HIS A 89 3.57 16.12 -10.70
CA HIS A 89 4.42 15.79 -11.85
C HIS A 89 5.07 17.06 -12.41
N ARG A 90 6.41 17.08 -12.49
CA ARG A 90 7.18 18.31 -12.74
C ARG A 90 6.87 18.96 -14.08
N THR A 91 6.62 18.16 -15.12
CA THR A 91 6.38 18.63 -16.49
C THR A 91 4.91 18.99 -16.73
N THR A 92 3.98 18.13 -16.31
CA THR A 92 2.54 18.29 -16.61
C THR A 92 1.80 19.10 -15.55
N LYS A 93 2.42 19.33 -14.38
CA LYS A 93 1.83 20.02 -13.23
C LYS A 93 0.59 19.34 -12.66
N GLN A 94 0.40 18.07 -12.97
CA GLN A 94 -0.71 17.27 -12.46
C GLN A 94 -0.42 16.82 -11.03
N PRO A 95 -1.30 17.12 -10.05
CA PRO A 95 -1.13 16.72 -8.67
C PRO A 95 -1.75 15.34 -8.40
N PHE A 96 -1.20 14.62 -7.44
CA PHE A 96 -1.82 13.45 -6.83
C PHE A 96 -1.37 13.31 -5.38
N ILE A 97 -2.13 12.57 -4.59
CA ILE A 97 -1.82 12.28 -3.20
C ILE A 97 -1.80 10.77 -3.03
N ILE A 98 -0.73 10.25 -2.45
CA ILE A 98 -0.61 8.83 -2.13
C ILE A 98 -0.67 8.63 -0.61
N TYR A 99 -1.41 7.61 -0.19
CA TYR A 99 -1.45 7.09 1.17
C TYR A 99 -0.91 5.67 1.13
N ASN A 100 0.29 5.45 1.66
CA ASN A 100 0.88 4.13 1.75
C ASN A 100 0.68 3.54 3.15
N ILE A 101 -0.12 2.48 3.25
CA ILE A 101 -0.61 1.95 4.52
C ILE A 101 -0.09 0.54 4.79
N HIS A 102 -0.10 0.17 6.06
CA HIS A 102 0.00 -1.22 6.50
C HIS A 102 -0.87 -1.36 7.74
N ILE A 103 -1.98 -2.09 7.63
CA ILE A 103 -2.91 -2.33 8.75
C ILE A 103 -2.62 -3.66 9.45
N ASP A 104 -3.17 -3.84 10.65
CA ASP A 104 -2.73 -4.92 11.53
C ASP A 104 -3.14 -6.33 11.06
N TYR A 105 -2.21 -7.28 11.09
CA TYR A 105 -2.51 -8.69 10.79
C TYR A 105 -3.23 -9.43 11.94
N PRO A 106 -2.73 -9.41 13.20
CA PRO A 106 -3.36 -10.21 14.26
C PRO A 106 -4.70 -9.66 14.75
N SER A 107 -4.86 -8.34 14.87
CA SER A 107 -6.06 -7.75 15.42
C SER A 107 -7.07 -7.31 14.35
N GLN A 108 -8.17 -8.05 14.31
CA GLN A 108 -9.34 -7.71 13.51
C GLN A 108 -9.92 -6.33 13.87
N GLU A 109 -10.05 -6.03 15.17
CA GLU A 109 -10.59 -4.75 15.66
C GLU A 109 -9.73 -3.57 15.13
N ALA A 110 -8.40 -3.75 15.11
CA ALA A 110 -7.50 -2.74 14.56
C ALA A 110 -7.69 -2.55 13.05
N ARG A 111 -7.92 -3.60 12.27
CA ARG A 111 -8.25 -3.47 10.83
C ARG A 111 -9.55 -2.72 10.61
N HIS A 112 -10.60 -3.11 11.34
CA HIS A 112 -11.94 -2.51 11.27
C HIS A 112 -11.91 -0.99 11.53
N HIS A 113 -11.02 -0.52 12.41
CA HIS A 113 -10.86 0.90 12.75
C HIS A 113 -9.83 1.65 11.88
N SER A 114 -8.94 0.96 11.18
CA SER A 114 -7.87 1.60 10.39
C SER A 114 -8.41 2.41 9.22
N ILE A 115 -9.40 1.89 8.48
CA ILE A 115 -9.96 2.60 7.31
C ILE A 115 -10.78 3.84 7.72
N PRO A 116 -11.64 3.82 8.77
CA PRO A 116 -12.25 5.04 9.28
C PRO A 116 -11.24 6.13 9.65
N VAL A 117 -10.08 5.76 10.23
CA VAL A 117 -9.00 6.71 10.50
C VAL A 117 -8.35 7.21 9.21
N LEU A 118 -8.06 6.33 8.24
CA LEU A 118 -7.55 6.75 6.93
C LEU A 118 -8.48 7.77 6.26
N LEU A 119 -9.78 7.49 6.22
CA LEU A 119 -10.79 8.36 5.61
C LEU A 119 -10.96 9.68 6.37
N SER A 120 -10.85 9.66 7.71
CA SER A 120 -10.85 10.90 8.49
C SER A 120 -9.62 11.74 8.18
N GLN A 121 -8.44 11.14 8.03
CA GLN A 121 -7.21 11.84 7.65
C GLN A 121 -7.28 12.40 6.23
N ILE A 122 -7.84 11.69 5.26
CA ILE A 122 -8.07 12.23 3.90
C ILE A 122 -8.91 13.50 3.98
N LYS A 123 -10.02 13.46 4.73
CA LYS A 123 -10.90 14.62 4.93
C LYS A 123 -10.22 15.76 5.69
N GLU A 124 -9.49 15.48 6.77
CA GLU A 124 -8.83 16.48 7.60
C GLU A 124 -7.71 17.23 6.87
N ASN A 125 -7.03 16.57 5.93
CA ASN A 125 -6.02 17.20 5.09
C ASN A 125 -6.62 17.98 3.89
N ASP A 126 -7.96 18.01 3.75
CA ASP A 126 -8.68 18.60 2.60
C ASP A 126 -8.22 18.01 1.26
N ASP A 127 -7.90 16.70 1.26
CA ASP A 127 -7.44 16.00 0.08
C ASP A 127 -8.63 15.55 -0.76
N HIS A 128 -8.70 16.09 -1.98
CA HIS A 128 -9.76 15.70 -2.91
C HIS A 128 -9.60 14.24 -3.36
N ASN A 129 -10.61 13.42 -3.07
CA ASN A 129 -10.63 11.98 -3.37
C ASN A 129 -10.27 11.66 -4.83
N ASP A 130 -10.64 12.50 -5.80
CA ASP A 130 -10.36 12.28 -7.22
C ASP A 130 -8.85 12.22 -7.56
N LYS A 131 -8.00 12.69 -6.66
CA LYS A 131 -6.53 12.68 -6.77
C LYS A 131 -5.85 11.69 -5.81
N VAL A 132 -6.62 11.01 -4.97
CA VAL A 132 -6.10 10.10 -3.95
C VAL A 132 -5.84 8.72 -4.53
N ILE A 133 -4.64 8.21 -4.27
CA ILE A 133 -4.22 6.84 -4.48
C ILE A 133 -3.93 6.26 -3.09
N VAL A 134 -4.44 5.07 -2.78
CA VAL A 134 -4.11 4.36 -1.55
C VAL A 134 -3.39 3.07 -1.91
N THR A 135 -2.18 2.87 -1.42
CA THR A 135 -1.41 1.64 -1.61
C THR A 135 -1.17 0.96 -0.28
N GLY A 136 -1.02 -0.36 -0.28
CA GLY A 136 -0.49 -1.02 0.90
C GLY A 136 -0.97 -2.45 1.10
N ASP A 137 -0.51 -3.01 2.21
CA ASP A 137 -0.93 -4.29 2.76
C ASP A 137 -2.12 -4.07 3.71
N PHE A 138 -3.27 -4.59 3.30
CA PHE A 138 -4.53 -4.52 4.03
C PHE A 138 -4.72 -5.69 4.98
N ASN A 139 -3.87 -6.73 4.93
CA ASN A 139 -3.94 -7.89 5.82
C ASN A 139 -5.36 -8.46 5.98
N ASN A 140 -6.17 -8.40 4.92
CA ASN A 140 -7.60 -8.75 4.91
C ASN A 140 -7.81 -10.26 4.92
N TRP A 141 -7.20 -10.92 5.90
CA TRP A 141 -7.46 -12.31 6.19
C TRP A 141 -8.89 -12.47 6.70
N PRO A 142 -9.64 -13.43 6.12
CA PRO A 142 -10.96 -13.79 6.61
C PRO A 142 -10.97 -14.16 8.09
N GLU A 143 -12.06 -13.77 8.75
CA GLU A 143 -12.25 -13.90 10.19
C GLU A 143 -12.46 -15.36 10.63
N GLU A 144 -13.03 -16.19 9.76
CA GLU A 144 -13.46 -17.57 10.04
C GLU A 144 -12.64 -18.60 9.23
N ILE A 145 -11.31 -18.63 9.40
CA ILE A 145 -10.49 -19.69 8.79
C ILE A 145 -10.13 -20.74 9.84
N GLU A 146 -10.78 -21.89 9.74
CA GLU A 146 -10.37 -23.11 10.44
C GLU A 146 -9.74 -24.10 9.46
N GLY A 147 -8.55 -24.62 9.78
CA GLY A 147 -7.89 -25.66 9.00
C GLY A 147 -7.31 -25.16 7.67
N VAL A 148 -7.42 -25.97 6.62
CA VAL A 148 -6.89 -25.67 5.28
C VAL A 148 -8.02 -25.15 4.41
N THR A 149 -8.19 -23.82 4.37
CA THR A 149 -9.13 -23.17 3.44
C THR A 149 -8.53 -23.14 2.03
N PRO A 150 -9.28 -23.56 0.99
CA PRO A 150 -8.84 -23.40 -0.40
C PRO A 150 -8.50 -21.94 -0.73
N ILE A 151 -7.49 -21.73 -1.57
CA ILE A 151 -6.95 -20.40 -1.85
C ILE A 151 -8.00 -19.50 -2.52
N ASP A 152 -8.77 -20.03 -3.48
CA ASP A 152 -9.87 -19.28 -4.12
C ASP A 152 -10.94 -18.84 -3.11
N GLU A 153 -11.19 -19.65 -2.09
CA GLU A 153 -12.12 -19.31 -1.02
C GLU A 153 -11.53 -18.24 -0.09
N LEU A 154 -10.25 -18.37 0.26
CA LEU A 154 -9.51 -17.41 1.06
C LEU A 154 -9.54 -16.01 0.42
N ILE A 155 -9.25 -15.95 -0.88
CA ILE A 155 -9.34 -14.72 -1.67
C ILE A 155 -10.76 -14.16 -1.65
N ARG A 156 -11.76 -14.98 -2.02
CA ARG A 156 -13.17 -14.56 -2.09
C ARG A 156 -13.68 -14.02 -0.76
N LEU A 157 -13.30 -14.64 0.37
CA LEU A 157 -13.69 -14.20 1.70
C LEU A 157 -12.92 -12.91 2.09
N GLY A 158 -11.63 -12.82 1.76
CA GLY A 158 -10.82 -11.65 2.06
C GLY A 158 -11.32 -10.41 1.35
N GLN A 159 -11.85 -10.55 0.13
CA GLN A 159 -12.49 -9.46 -0.61
C GLN A 159 -13.80 -8.94 0.01
N LYS A 160 -14.32 -9.62 1.03
CA LYS A 160 -15.49 -9.22 1.83
C LYS A 160 -15.11 -8.76 3.24
N ALA A 161 -13.82 -8.66 3.55
CA ALA A 161 -13.38 -8.14 4.83
C ALA A 161 -13.81 -6.67 4.99
N SER A 162 -13.99 -6.26 6.24
CA SER A 162 -14.57 -4.95 6.58
C SER A 162 -13.82 -3.79 5.94
N GLU A 163 -12.50 -3.85 5.94
CA GLU A 163 -11.58 -2.83 5.47
C GLU A 163 -11.67 -2.67 3.95
N ILE A 164 -11.92 -3.76 3.23
CA ILE A 164 -12.12 -3.78 1.79
C ILE A 164 -13.48 -3.20 1.44
N GLU A 165 -14.54 -3.60 2.15
CA GLU A 165 -15.88 -3.05 1.95
C GLU A 165 -15.95 -1.56 2.31
N GLN A 166 -15.29 -1.12 3.39
CA GLN A 166 -15.21 0.29 3.79
C GLN A 166 -14.50 1.15 2.73
N MET A 167 -13.43 0.65 2.09
CA MET A 167 -12.80 1.33 0.96
C MET A 167 -13.76 1.48 -0.23
N LYS A 168 -14.48 0.41 -0.60
CA LYS A 168 -15.48 0.44 -1.68
C LYS A 168 -16.63 1.41 -1.37
N GLU A 169 -17.16 1.39 -0.15
CA GLU A 169 -18.21 2.29 0.34
C GLU A 169 -17.77 3.76 0.32
N ALA A 170 -16.49 4.02 0.60
CA ALA A 170 -15.88 5.34 0.47
C ALA A 170 -15.63 5.78 -0.99
N GLY A 171 -16.02 4.94 -1.96
CA GLY A 171 -15.93 5.23 -3.38
C GLY A 171 -14.55 4.98 -3.98
N PHE A 172 -13.72 4.15 -3.35
CA PHE A 172 -12.47 3.65 -3.94
C PHE A 172 -12.69 2.36 -4.72
N ILE A 173 -11.91 2.18 -5.78
CA ILE A 173 -11.87 0.97 -6.60
C ILE A 173 -10.43 0.45 -6.62
N ASP A 174 -10.28 -0.87 -6.49
CA ASP A 174 -8.99 -1.51 -6.69
C ASP A 174 -8.61 -1.36 -8.16
N THR A 175 -7.37 -1.02 -8.46
CA THR A 175 -6.91 -0.96 -9.85
C THR A 175 -6.77 -2.35 -10.46
N TYR A 176 -6.61 -3.40 -9.64
CA TYR A 176 -6.61 -4.78 -10.09
C TYR A 176 -8.04 -5.29 -10.35
N GLN A 177 -8.51 -5.16 -11.59
CA GLN A 177 -9.89 -5.49 -11.98
C GLN A 177 -10.05 -6.83 -12.74
N HIS A 178 -8.95 -7.50 -13.09
CA HIS A 178 -8.96 -8.71 -13.92
C HIS A 178 -9.00 -10.01 -13.10
N GLY A 179 -9.99 -10.11 -12.22
CA GLY A 179 -10.09 -11.19 -11.24
C GLY A 179 -9.30 -10.88 -9.98
N GLU A 180 -9.04 -11.90 -9.16
CA GLU A 180 -8.33 -11.77 -7.89
C GLU A 180 -7.12 -12.71 -7.92
N THR A 181 -5.91 -12.15 -7.91
CA THR A 181 -4.66 -12.94 -7.91
C THR A 181 -3.98 -12.84 -6.54
N PRO A 182 -3.45 -13.95 -5.99
CA PRO A 182 -2.62 -13.95 -4.80
C PRO A 182 -1.50 -12.93 -4.85
N THR A 183 -1.39 -12.11 -3.82
CA THR A 183 -0.26 -11.19 -3.62
C THR A 183 0.65 -11.68 -2.50
N PHE A 184 0.14 -12.52 -1.58
CA PHE A 184 0.95 -13.23 -0.60
C PHE A 184 1.38 -14.61 -1.14
N ASN A 185 2.64 -14.96 -0.93
CA ASN A 185 3.23 -16.25 -1.29
C ASN A 185 3.88 -16.98 -0.10
N GLY A 186 4.16 -16.29 1.02
CA GLY A 186 4.69 -16.92 2.23
C GLY A 186 6.04 -17.61 2.06
N PHE A 187 6.84 -17.20 1.06
CA PHE A 187 8.06 -17.87 0.57
C PHE A 187 7.85 -19.31 0.07
N ARG A 188 6.64 -19.65 -0.43
CA ARG A 188 6.31 -21.03 -0.83
C ARG A 188 6.21 -21.24 -2.33
N ALA A 189 5.26 -20.57 -2.97
CA ALA A 189 4.98 -20.74 -4.39
C ALA A 189 4.12 -19.60 -4.93
N VAL A 190 4.19 -19.40 -6.25
CA VAL A 190 3.23 -18.58 -6.98
C VAL A 190 1.81 -19.12 -6.77
N GLY A 191 0.88 -18.23 -6.45
CA GLY A 191 -0.51 -18.58 -6.26
C GLY A 191 -0.84 -19.22 -4.91
N TYR A 192 0.04 -19.20 -3.90
CA TYR A 192 -0.17 -19.88 -2.62
C TYR A 192 -1.10 -19.15 -1.63
N GLY A 193 -1.10 -17.81 -1.60
CA GLY A 193 -1.73 -17.03 -0.54
C GLY A 193 -2.93 -16.18 -0.95
N PRO A 194 -3.45 -15.34 -0.04
CA PRO A 194 -4.53 -14.39 -0.36
C PRO A 194 -4.06 -13.23 -1.25
N LYS A 195 -5.02 -12.47 -1.75
CA LYS A 195 -4.81 -11.10 -2.21
C LYS A 195 -5.03 -10.15 -1.04
N ILE A 196 -3.95 -9.52 -0.58
CA ILE A 196 -3.94 -8.60 0.56
C ILE A 196 -3.26 -7.26 0.26
N ASP A 197 -2.63 -7.15 -0.90
CA ASP A 197 -1.95 -5.95 -1.36
C ASP A 197 -2.79 -5.28 -2.45
N PHE A 198 -2.95 -3.96 -2.33
CA PHE A 198 -3.85 -3.19 -3.17
C PHE A 198 -3.23 -1.87 -3.63
N ILE A 199 -3.67 -1.44 -4.82
CA ILE A 199 -3.54 -0.07 -5.29
C ILE A 199 -4.96 0.41 -5.56
N TRP A 200 -5.49 1.25 -4.69
CA TRP A 200 -6.81 1.85 -4.78
C TRP A 200 -6.72 3.24 -5.42
N ILE A 201 -7.68 3.55 -6.28
CA ILE A 201 -7.95 4.91 -6.75
C ILE A 201 -9.41 5.25 -6.51
N SER A 202 -9.77 6.53 -6.42
CA SER A 202 -11.18 6.88 -6.35
C SER A 202 -11.92 6.51 -7.64
N SER A 203 -13.18 6.10 -7.52
CA SER A 203 -14.08 5.80 -8.65
C SER A 203 -14.31 6.98 -9.59
N ASN A 204 -14.12 8.21 -9.12
CA ASN A 204 -14.14 9.43 -9.92
C ASN A 204 -12.74 10.00 -10.17
N SER A 205 -11.69 9.16 -10.06
CA SER A 205 -10.32 9.62 -10.13
C SER A 205 -10.02 10.33 -11.45
N VAL A 206 -9.19 11.37 -11.36
CA VAL A 206 -8.59 12.04 -12.52
C VAL A 206 -7.49 11.21 -13.18
N TYR A 207 -7.15 10.06 -12.59
CA TYR A 207 -6.24 9.06 -13.13
C TYR A 207 -7.01 7.80 -13.50
N ARG A 208 -6.51 7.08 -14.50
CA ARG A 208 -6.98 5.73 -14.85
C ARG A 208 -5.78 4.81 -15.06
N VAL A 209 -6.02 3.51 -14.93
CA VAL A 209 -5.04 2.49 -15.29
C VAL A 209 -4.82 2.50 -16.81
N GLU A 210 -3.58 2.61 -17.25
CA GLU A 210 -3.17 2.33 -18.62
C GLU A 210 -2.89 0.82 -18.75
N GLY A 211 -3.75 0.13 -19.50
CA GLY A 211 -3.69 -1.33 -19.59
C GLY A 211 -4.30 -1.99 -18.35
N GLU A 212 -3.49 -2.77 -17.62
CA GLU A 212 -3.93 -3.59 -16.49
C GLU A 212 -2.93 -3.50 -15.33
N THR A 213 -3.43 -3.47 -14.10
CA THR A 213 -2.61 -3.69 -12.90
C THR A 213 -2.12 -5.13 -12.88
N LYS A 214 -0.89 -5.34 -12.42
CA LYS A 214 -0.20 -6.62 -12.45
C LYS A 214 0.41 -6.95 -11.10
N VAL A 215 0.59 -8.25 -10.88
CA VAL A 215 1.33 -8.83 -9.76
C VAL A 215 2.62 -9.40 -10.34
N ASP A 216 3.77 -8.99 -9.82
CA ASP A 216 5.08 -9.51 -10.25
C ASP A 216 5.43 -10.76 -9.42
N ASP A 217 5.27 -11.94 -10.02
CA ASP A 217 5.47 -13.24 -9.39
C ASP A 217 6.92 -13.75 -9.45
N TYR A 218 7.88 -12.82 -9.61
CA TYR A 218 9.30 -13.12 -9.71
C TYR A 218 9.82 -14.01 -8.56
N HIS A 219 10.58 -15.01 -8.96
CA HIS A 219 11.44 -15.85 -8.12
C HIS A 219 12.73 -16.15 -8.89
N ASP A 220 13.80 -16.46 -8.17
CA ASP A 220 15.04 -16.88 -8.82
C ASP A 220 14.93 -18.29 -9.41
N GLY A 221 16.01 -18.74 -10.08
CA GLY A 221 16.05 -20.05 -10.74
C GLY A 221 15.95 -21.25 -9.78
N ASP A 222 16.15 -21.04 -8.47
CA ASP A 222 16.03 -22.05 -7.42
C ASP A 222 14.66 -21.98 -6.71
N GLY A 223 13.80 -21.04 -7.10
CA GLY A 223 12.46 -20.86 -6.53
C GLY A 223 12.42 -19.97 -5.28
N PHE A 224 13.49 -19.22 -4.98
CA PHE A 224 13.48 -18.27 -3.88
C PHE A 224 12.77 -16.97 -4.26
N PHE A 225 11.85 -16.57 -3.40
CA PHE A 225 11.16 -15.29 -3.48
C PHE A 225 11.93 -14.23 -2.67
N PRO A 226 12.15 -13.01 -3.20
CA PRO A 226 12.76 -11.91 -2.44
C PRO A 226 11.92 -11.43 -1.25
N SER A 227 10.61 -11.72 -1.26
CA SER A 227 9.63 -11.36 -0.24
C SER A 227 8.53 -12.42 -0.19
N ASP A 228 7.87 -12.58 0.96
CA ASP A 228 6.62 -13.35 1.09
C ASP A 228 5.43 -12.67 0.43
N HIS A 229 5.60 -11.47 -0.09
CA HIS A 229 4.64 -10.76 -0.93
C HIS A 229 5.20 -10.54 -2.35
N PHE A 230 4.30 -10.52 -3.32
CA PHE A 230 4.57 -10.11 -4.69
C PHE A 230 4.27 -8.61 -4.86
N PRO A 231 5.17 -7.85 -5.51
CA PRO A 231 4.87 -6.47 -5.86
C PRO A 231 3.61 -6.34 -6.73
N VAL A 232 2.73 -5.42 -6.37
CA VAL A 232 1.60 -5.00 -7.20
C VAL A 232 1.95 -3.68 -7.88
N TYR A 233 1.69 -3.56 -9.18
CA TYR A 233 2.01 -2.35 -9.93
C TYR A 233 0.96 -2.01 -10.98
N ALA A 234 0.76 -0.71 -11.18
CA ALA A 234 -0.16 -0.14 -12.16
C ALA A 234 0.47 1.10 -12.81
N ASP A 235 0.29 1.25 -14.12
CA ASP A 235 0.61 2.49 -14.81
C ASP A 235 -0.62 3.41 -14.73
N LEU A 236 -0.52 4.51 -13.99
CA LEU A 236 -1.61 5.47 -13.82
C LEU A 236 -1.39 6.68 -14.73
N ILE A 237 -2.34 6.92 -15.64
CA ILE A 237 -2.30 8.06 -16.57
C ILE A 237 -3.42 9.05 -16.25
N TYR A 238 -3.11 10.33 -16.40
CA TYR A 238 -4.10 11.39 -16.24
C TYR A 238 -5.18 11.29 -17.34
N ALA A 239 -6.45 11.40 -16.94
CA ALA A 239 -7.59 10.96 -17.73
C ALA A 239 -8.65 12.04 -18.04
N GLN A 240 -8.40 13.32 -17.73
CA GLN A 240 -9.31 14.42 -18.08
C GLN A 240 -9.17 14.89 -19.53
#